data_AF-A0A820ANA8-F1
#
_entry.id   AF-A0A820ANA8-F1
#
_cell.length_a   1.000
_cell.length_b   1.000
_cell.length_c   1.000
_cell.angle_alpha   90.00
_cell.angle_beta   90.00
_cell.angle_gamma   90.00
#
_symmetry.space_group_name_H-M   'P 1'
#
loop_
_entity.id
_entity.type
_entity.pdbx_description
1 polymer ?
#
loop_
_entity_poly.entity_id
_entity_poly.type
_entity_poly.pdbx_seq_one_letter_code
_entity_poly.pdbx_strand_id
1 'polypeptide(L)'
;IIFAITLIPFHCCRVRPLVYYFYQDLVPTDREQVGLPENLFTNNNNNNNQESIHEQYSEDENEVLIRKSSNKQEVAQVYEWIYTNCSSFRTSCYVITSIWAIGLLSEFLTRLTLILIHLSVNKIVIYGNVVLSSVTVICILITIICVTRERKQTIILIEQWKQEHLNIQ
;
A
#
# COMPACT_ATOMS: atom_id res chain seq x y z
N ILE A 1 -8.33 14.15 4.98
CA ILE A 1 -9.69 13.54 5.00
C ILE A 1 -9.65 12.10 4.47
N ILE A 2 -9.19 11.83 3.24
CA ILE A 2 -9.16 10.47 2.64
C ILE A 2 -8.39 9.46 3.51
N PHE A 3 -7.17 9.80 3.96
CA PHE A 3 -6.37 8.95 4.85
C PHE A 3 -7.09 8.62 6.17
N ALA A 4 -7.79 9.60 6.76
CA ALA A 4 -8.55 9.43 8.00
C ALA A 4 -9.78 8.53 7.82
N ILE A 5 -10.44 8.60 6.66
CA ILE A 5 -11.59 7.72 6.34
C ILE A 5 -11.12 6.26 6.23
N THR A 6 -9.96 6.02 5.62
CA THR A 6 -9.40 4.66 5.48
C THR A 6 -8.85 4.06 6.79
N LEU A 7 -8.77 4.86 7.86
CA LEU A 7 -8.34 4.41 9.19
C LEU A 7 -9.49 3.88 10.04
N ILE A 8 -10.73 4.25 9.71
CA ILE A 8 -11.90 3.80 10.46
C ILE A 8 -12.25 2.40 9.95
N PRO A 9 -12.14 1.34 10.79
CA PRO A 9 -12.57 0.01 10.41
C PRO A 9 -14.10 0.01 10.37
N PHE A 10 -14.68 0.41 9.25
CA PHE A 10 -16.12 0.27 9.04
C PHE A 10 -16.45 -1.23 9.03
N HIS A 11 -17.26 -1.67 10.00
CA HIS A 11 -17.70 -3.07 10.08
C HIS A 11 -18.46 -3.54 8.82
N CYS A 12 -19.03 -2.60 8.05
CA CYS A 12 -19.80 -2.88 6.84
C CYS A 12 -18.90 -3.13 5.61
N CYS A 13 -17.75 -2.46 5.53
CA CYS A 13 -16.84 -2.55 4.39
C CYS A 13 -15.43 -2.71 4.93
N ARG A 14 -14.78 -3.84 4.63
CA ARG A 14 -13.40 -4.16 5.06
C ARG A 14 -12.40 -3.27 4.28
N VAL A 15 -12.47 -1.96 4.49
CA VAL A 15 -11.62 -0.95 3.84
C VAL A 15 -10.21 -1.13 4.39
N ARG A 16 -9.28 -1.52 3.51
CA ARG A 16 -7.87 -1.61 3.84
C ARG A 16 -7.27 -0.19 3.89
N PRO A 17 -6.25 0.05 4.72
CA PRO A 17 -5.59 1.35 4.79
C PRO A 17 -5.07 1.77 3.41
N LEU A 18 -5.14 3.05 3.04
CA LEU A 18 -4.74 3.52 1.70
C LEU A 18 -3.30 3.12 1.33
N VAL A 19 -2.43 3.08 2.33
CA VAL A 19 -1.02 2.67 2.20
C VAL A 19 -0.87 1.25 1.66
N TYR A 20 -1.82 0.34 1.93
CA TYR A 20 -1.81 -1.01 1.37
C TYR A 20 -1.77 -1.00 -0.17
N TYR A 21 -2.59 -0.15 -0.79
CA TYR A 21 -2.64 0.00 -2.25
C TYR A 21 -1.39 0.69 -2.80
N PHE A 22 -0.87 1.70 -2.09
CA PHE A 22 0.38 2.34 -2.49
C PHE A 22 1.57 1.38 -2.47
N TYR A 23 1.63 0.44 -1.54
CA TYR A 23 2.69 -0.56 -1.52
C TYR A 23 2.68 -1.46 -2.76
N GLN A 24 1.50 -1.86 -3.23
CA GLN A 24 1.35 -2.68 -4.43
C GLN A 24 1.88 -1.98 -5.68
N ASP A 25 1.68 -0.67 -5.79
CA ASP A 25 2.14 0.12 -6.93
C ASP A 25 3.61 0.55 -6.83
N LEU A 26 4.12 0.83 -5.61
CA LEU A 26 5.46 1.38 -5.41
C LEU A 26 6.56 0.30 -5.38
N VAL A 27 6.25 -0.89 -4.90
CA VAL A 27 7.20 -2.01 -4.82
C VAL A 27 6.49 -3.28 -5.28
N PRO A 28 6.23 -3.45 -6.60
CA PRO A 28 5.67 -4.68 -7.12
C PRO A 28 6.63 -5.81 -6.76
N THR A 29 6.21 -6.65 -5.82
CA THR A 29 7.01 -7.75 -5.32
C THR A 29 6.46 -9.01 -5.98
N ASP A 30 7.19 -9.50 -6.98
CA ASP A 30 6.85 -10.73 -7.69
C ASP A 30 7.02 -11.94 -6.77
N ARG A 31 6.29 -13.03 -7.08
CA ARG A 31 6.30 -14.26 -6.27
C ARG A 31 7.70 -14.85 -6.08
N GLU A 32 8.55 -14.74 -7.08
CA GLU A 32 9.95 -15.19 -7.05
C GLU A 32 10.79 -14.47 -5.99
N GLN A 33 10.52 -13.18 -5.75
CA GLN A 33 11.25 -12.37 -4.76
C GLN A 33 10.86 -12.71 -3.32
N VAL A 34 9.64 -13.25 -3.13
CA VAL A 34 9.12 -13.70 -1.84
C VAL A 34 9.44 -15.18 -1.61
N GLY A 35 9.75 -15.96 -2.66
CA GLY A 35 10.05 -17.38 -2.57
C GLY A 35 8.84 -18.25 -2.21
N LEU A 36 7.63 -17.82 -2.57
CA LEU A 36 6.37 -18.56 -2.36
C LEU A 36 6.25 -19.69 -3.39
N PRO A 37 5.83 -20.92 -3.00
CA PRO A 37 5.69 -22.04 -3.93
C PRO A 37 4.60 -21.81 -4.99
N GLU A 38 4.82 -22.33 -6.19
CA GLU A 38 3.98 -22.07 -7.37
C GLU A 38 2.53 -22.54 -7.22
N ASN A 39 2.30 -23.56 -6.40
CA ASN A 39 1.01 -24.22 -6.18
C ASN A 39 0.06 -23.48 -5.21
N LEU A 40 0.52 -22.45 -4.50
CA LEU A 40 -0.28 -21.77 -3.46
C LEU A 40 -1.48 -20.98 -4.02
N PHE A 41 -1.41 -20.54 -5.29
CA PHE A 41 -2.43 -19.69 -5.91
C PHE A 41 -3.09 -20.30 -7.16
N THR A 42 -2.62 -21.46 -7.62
CA THR A 42 -3.10 -22.13 -8.84
C THR A 42 -4.55 -22.61 -8.72
N ASN A 43 -5.06 -22.80 -7.50
CA ASN A 43 -6.39 -23.37 -7.28
C ASN A 43 -7.56 -22.38 -7.55
N ASN A 44 -7.28 -21.09 -7.82
CA ASN A 44 -8.33 -20.07 -8.00
C ASN A 44 -8.49 -19.54 -9.44
N ASN A 45 -7.58 -19.88 -10.36
CA ASN A 45 -7.59 -19.34 -11.73
C ASN A 45 -8.38 -20.18 -12.76
N ASN A 46 -8.94 -21.33 -12.38
CA ASN A 46 -9.67 -22.19 -13.34
C ASN A 46 -11.13 -21.76 -13.60
N ASN A 47 -11.65 -20.69 -13.00
CA ASN A 47 -13.08 -20.33 -13.10
C ASN A 47 -13.43 -19.06 -13.89
N ASN A 48 -12.48 -18.35 -14.52
CA ASN A 48 -12.79 -17.07 -15.18
C ASN A 48 -12.65 -17.05 -16.71
N ASN A 49 -12.60 -18.21 -17.37
CA ASN A 49 -12.65 -18.27 -18.83
C ASN A 49 -14.07 -18.51 -19.34
N GLN A 50 -14.89 -17.45 -19.42
CA GLN A 50 -15.84 -17.23 -20.53
C GLN A 50 -16.70 -15.99 -20.26
N GLU A 51 -16.36 -14.87 -20.89
CA GLU A 51 -17.36 -14.07 -21.59
C GLU A 51 -16.68 -13.27 -22.70
N SER A 52 -16.99 -13.69 -23.93
CA SER A 52 -16.49 -13.18 -25.19
C SER A 52 -17.20 -11.89 -25.59
N ILE A 53 -16.44 -10.82 -25.87
CA ILE A 53 -16.89 -9.78 -26.81
C ILE A 53 -15.77 -9.56 -27.83
N HIS A 54 -16.14 -9.81 -29.06
CA HIS A 54 -15.36 -9.81 -30.28
C HIS A 54 -15.17 -8.36 -30.74
N GLU A 55 -13.95 -7.80 -30.70
CA GLU A 55 -13.61 -6.64 -31.52
C GLU A 55 -12.10 -6.58 -31.79
N GLN A 56 -11.79 -6.50 -33.08
CA GLN A 56 -10.50 -6.74 -33.70
C GLN A 56 -9.66 -5.45 -33.65
N TYR A 57 -8.80 -5.33 -32.64
CA TYR A 57 -7.74 -4.30 -32.55
C TYR A 57 -6.46 -4.93 -31.95
N SER A 58 -5.33 -4.63 -32.58
CA SER A 58 -3.94 -4.81 -32.14
C SER A 58 -3.64 -6.02 -31.21
N GLU A 59 -3.32 -7.19 -31.77
CA GLU A 59 -2.91 -8.40 -31.02
C GLU A 59 -1.77 -8.12 -30.02
N ASP A 60 -0.83 -7.23 -30.36
CA ASP A 60 0.34 -6.91 -29.53
C ASP A 60 -0.03 -6.07 -28.28
N GLU A 61 -0.99 -5.15 -28.38
CA GLU A 61 -1.45 -4.37 -27.23
C GLU A 61 -2.31 -5.19 -26.28
N ASN A 62 -3.14 -6.09 -26.83
CA ASN A 62 -3.96 -6.98 -26.02
C ASN A 62 -3.11 -8.01 -25.27
N GLU A 63 -2.07 -8.58 -25.88
CA GLU A 63 -1.18 -9.52 -25.20
C GLU A 63 -0.38 -8.82 -24.08
N VAL A 64 0.09 -7.59 -24.31
CA VAL A 64 0.74 -6.77 -23.28
C VAL A 64 -0.23 -6.39 -22.15
N LEU A 65 -1.48 -6.06 -22.47
CA LEU A 65 -2.51 -5.75 -21.48
C LEU A 65 -2.91 -6.97 -20.65
N ILE A 66 -3.05 -8.15 -21.27
CA ILE A 66 -3.32 -9.43 -20.60
C ILE A 66 -2.16 -9.82 -19.69
N ARG A 67 -0.91 -9.66 -20.15
CA ARG A 67 0.26 -9.93 -19.33
C ARG A 67 0.37 -8.96 -18.15
N LYS A 68 0.07 -7.68 -18.37
CA LYS A 68 0.08 -6.64 -17.33
C LYS A 68 -1.05 -6.84 -16.32
N SER A 69 -2.23 -7.27 -16.73
CA SER A 69 -3.35 -7.57 -15.84
C SER A 69 -3.07 -8.85 -15.01
N SER A 70 -2.50 -9.87 -15.64
CA SER A 70 -2.06 -11.10 -14.98
C SER A 70 -0.99 -10.83 -13.91
N ASN A 71 0.05 -10.05 -14.24
CA ASN A 71 1.09 -9.68 -13.26
C ASN A 71 0.51 -8.84 -12.11
N LYS A 72 -0.37 -7.86 -12.39
CA LYS A 72 -1.05 -7.09 -11.34
C LYS A 72 -1.89 -7.98 -10.40
N GLN A 73 -2.58 -8.98 -10.96
CA GLN A 73 -3.38 -9.93 -10.17
C GLN A 73 -2.47 -10.80 -9.30
N GLU A 74 -1.32 -11.22 -9.81
CA GLU A 74 -0.30 -11.97 -9.07
C GLU A 74 0.26 -11.16 -7.89
N VAL A 75 0.68 -9.91 -8.13
CA VAL A 75 1.16 -9.00 -7.09
C VAL A 75 0.06 -8.79 -6.03
N ALA A 76 -1.19 -8.59 -6.44
CA ALA A 76 -2.31 -8.44 -5.51
C ALA A 76 -2.50 -9.68 -4.62
N GLN A 77 -2.39 -10.88 -5.18
CA GLN A 77 -2.48 -12.14 -4.43
C GLN A 77 -1.33 -12.31 -3.43
N VAL A 78 -0.10 -11.95 -3.82
CA VAL A 78 1.07 -11.95 -2.91
C VAL A 78 0.83 -11.00 -1.75
N TYR A 79 0.43 -9.76 -2.03
CA TYR A 79 0.15 -8.77 -0.99
C TYR A 79 -1.05 -9.15 -0.12
N GLU A 80 -2.05 -9.84 -0.66
CA GLU A 80 -3.17 -10.37 0.12
C GLU A 80 -2.72 -11.49 1.06
N TRP A 81 -1.85 -12.38 0.58
CA TRP A 81 -1.26 -13.42 1.42
C TRP A 81 -0.40 -12.81 2.52
N ILE A 82 0.47 -11.84 2.20
CA ILE A 82 1.29 -11.10 3.19
C ILE A 82 0.37 -10.40 4.19
N TYR A 83 -0.68 -9.74 3.73
CA TYR A 83 -1.62 -9.04 4.62
C TYR A 83 -2.35 -10.01 5.55
N THR A 84 -2.71 -11.20 5.07
CA THR A 84 -3.44 -12.19 5.87
C THR A 84 -2.54 -12.87 6.89
N ASN A 85 -1.33 -13.27 6.48
CA ASN A 85 -0.41 -14.05 7.31
C ASN A 85 0.50 -13.19 8.18
N CYS A 86 0.83 -11.95 7.78
CA CYS A 86 1.69 -11.05 8.53
C CYS A 86 0.85 -10.00 9.29
N SER A 87 0.66 -10.19 10.59
CA SER A 87 0.01 -9.19 11.47
C SER A 87 0.83 -7.90 11.60
N SER A 88 2.16 -7.98 11.51
CA SER A 88 3.05 -6.81 11.55
C SER A 88 2.83 -5.88 10.35
N PHE A 89 2.77 -6.45 9.14
CA PHE A 89 2.51 -5.70 7.91
C PHE A 89 1.19 -4.94 7.97
N ARG A 90 0.12 -5.57 8.49
CA ARG A 90 -1.17 -4.91 8.72
C ARG A 90 -1.03 -3.71 9.65
N THR A 91 -0.39 -3.92 10.80
CA THR A 91 -0.19 -2.89 11.81
C THR A 91 0.58 -1.71 11.23
N SER A 92 1.63 -1.97 10.44
CA SER A 92 2.40 -0.92 9.80
C SER A 92 1.66 -0.18 8.70
N CYS A 93 0.76 -0.83 7.95
CA CYS A 93 -0.15 -0.13 7.04
C CYS A 93 -1.04 0.88 7.81
N TYR A 94 -1.57 0.49 8.97
CA TYR A 94 -2.34 1.41 9.83
C TYR A 94 -1.48 2.53 10.42
N VAL A 95 -0.27 2.23 10.89
CA VAL A 95 0.65 3.22 11.47
C VAL A 95 1.05 4.27 10.43
N ILE A 96 1.46 3.85 9.23
CA ILE A 96 1.85 4.79 8.16
C ILE A 96 0.64 5.65 7.76
N THR A 97 -0.53 5.04 7.59
CA THR A 97 -1.77 5.79 7.26
C THR A 97 -2.10 6.80 8.36
N SER A 98 -1.89 6.44 9.64
CA SER A 98 -2.09 7.33 10.80
C SER A 98 -1.11 8.49 10.82
N ILE A 99 0.17 8.23 10.55
CA ILE A 99 1.21 9.27 10.47
C ILE A 99 0.84 10.32 9.41
N TRP A 100 0.42 9.87 8.22
CA TRP A 100 -0.01 10.78 7.15
C TRP A 100 -1.30 11.53 7.51
N ALA A 101 -2.27 10.86 8.14
CA ALA A 101 -3.49 11.52 8.59
C ALA A 101 -3.20 12.62 9.62
N ILE A 102 -2.36 12.34 10.62
CA ILE A 102 -1.98 13.29 11.67
C ILE A 102 -1.14 14.43 11.09
N GLY A 103 -0.17 14.14 10.22
CA GLY A 103 0.66 15.16 9.58
C GLY A 103 -0.15 16.13 8.73
N LEU A 104 -1.06 15.63 7.89
CA LEU A 104 -1.92 16.49 7.08
C LEU A 104 -2.94 17.27 7.95
N LEU A 105 -3.42 16.68 9.05
CA LEU A 105 -4.31 17.38 9.98
C LEU A 105 -3.59 18.51 10.72
N SER A 106 -2.36 18.27 11.20
CA SER A 106 -1.58 19.29 11.91
C SER A 106 -1.21 20.46 10.99
N GLU A 107 -0.93 20.17 9.72
CA GLU A 107 -0.72 21.18 8.68
C GLU A 107 -1.96 22.06 8.48
N PHE A 108 -3.13 21.42 8.34
CA PHE A 108 -4.40 22.12 8.21
C PHE A 108 -4.70 23.01 9.43
N LEU A 109 -4.51 22.47 10.64
CA LEU A 109 -4.70 23.22 11.89
C LEU A 109 -3.74 24.41 11.96
N THR A 110 -2.49 24.24 11.54
CA THR A 110 -1.52 25.34 11.54
C THR A 110 -1.95 26.47 10.61
N ARG A 111 -2.43 26.14 9.39
CA ARG A 111 -2.99 27.16 8.48
C ARG A 111 -4.21 27.85 9.06
N LEU A 112 -5.12 27.08 9.67
CA LEU A 112 -6.32 27.61 10.31
C LEU A 112 -5.95 28.60 11.44
N THR A 113 -4.99 28.23 12.29
CA THR A 113 -4.47 29.10 13.34
C THR A 113 -3.84 30.36 12.77
N LEU A 114 -3.01 30.27 11.72
CA LEU A 114 -2.41 31.45 11.08
C LEU A 114 -3.45 32.42 10.51
N ILE A 115 -4.56 31.90 9.98
CA ILE A 115 -5.70 32.70 9.50
C ILE A 115 -6.41 33.37 10.68
N LEU A 116 -6.65 32.64 11.77
CA LEU A 116 -7.32 33.17 12.97
C LEU A 116 -6.55 34.29 13.66
N ILE A 117 -5.21 34.26 13.61
CA ILE A 117 -4.36 35.33 14.19
C ILE A 117 -4.28 36.56 13.26
N HIS A 118 -5.04 36.59 12.16
CA HIS A 118 -5.12 37.72 11.23
C HIS A 118 -3.76 38.15 10.65
N LEU A 119 -2.84 37.20 10.44
CA LEU A 119 -1.57 37.50 9.78
C LEU A 119 -1.81 37.99 8.35
N SER A 120 -0.92 38.87 7.87
CA SER A 120 -0.93 39.30 6.47
C SER A 120 -0.87 38.10 5.52
N VAL A 121 -1.68 38.10 4.46
CA VAL A 121 -1.84 37.00 3.49
C VAL A 121 -0.49 36.48 2.99
N ASN A 122 0.45 37.36 2.65
CA ASN A 122 1.78 36.97 2.16
C ASN A 122 2.56 36.11 3.16
N LYS A 123 2.46 36.40 4.46
CA LYS A 123 3.11 35.61 5.50
C LYS A 123 2.42 34.26 5.67
N ILE A 124 1.09 34.21 5.62
CA ILE A 124 0.33 32.96 5.72
C ILE A 124 0.76 31.98 4.62
N VAL A 125 0.91 32.46 3.37
CA VAL A 125 1.34 31.62 2.25
C VAL A 125 2.75 31.08 2.46
N ILE A 126 3.70 31.94 2.85
CA ILE A 126 5.09 31.54 3.07
C ILE A 126 5.20 30.52 4.21
N TYR A 127 4.63 30.83 5.39
CA TYR A 127 4.66 29.90 6.52
C TYR A 127 3.91 28.60 6.23
N GLY A 128 2.76 28.67 5.55
CA GLY A 128 1.99 27.49 5.16
C GLY A 128 2.79 26.54 4.27
N ASN A 129 3.51 27.07 3.27
CA ASN A 129 4.36 26.25 2.41
C ASN A 129 5.57 25.66 3.14
N VAL A 130 6.20 26.43 4.04
CA VAL A 130 7.33 25.94 4.85
C VAL A 130 6.89 24.82 5.79
N VAL A 131 5.74 24.98 6.47
CA VAL A 131 5.16 23.96 7.35
C VAL A 131 4.75 22.73 6.56
N LEU A 132 4.09 22.90 5.41
CA LEU A 132 3.72 21.77 4.54
C LEU A 132 4.95 20.98 4.11
N SER A 133 6.01 21.67 3.65
CA SER A 133 7.25 21.04 3.21
C SER A 133 7.92 20.30 4.37
N SER A 134 8.01 20.91 5.55
CA SER A 134 8.69 20.29 6.70
C SER A 134 7.93 19.05 7.22
N VAL A 135 6.61 19.15 7.36
CA VAL A 135 5.75 18.03 7.75
C VAL A 135 5.87 16.89 6.74
N THR A 136 5.85 17.19 5.44
CA THR A 136 5.97 16.19 4.38
C THR A 136 7.31 15.45 4.46
N VAL A 137 8.43 16.17 4.63
CA VAL A 137 9.76 15.56 4.78
C VAL A 137 9.80 14.65 6.00
N ILE A 138 9.27 15.10 7.15
CA ILE A 138 9.21 14.29 8.38
C ILE A 138 8.36 13.03 8.16
N CYS A 139 7.17 13.15 7.58
CA CYS A 139 6.28 12.03 7.27
C CYS A 139 6.96 11.01 6.34
N ILE A 140 7.68 11.47 5.31
CA ILE A 140 8.42 10.59 4.39
C ILE A 140 9.52 9.84 5.14
N LEU A 141 10.35 10.52 5.95
CA LEU A 141 11.42 9.87 6.71
C LEU A 141 10.89 8.80 7.67
N ILE A 142 9.82 9.11 8.41
CA ILE A 142 9.18 8.14 9.31
C ILE A 142 8.62 6.97 8.50
N THR A 143 7.99 7.24 7.36
CA THR A 143 7.47 6.19 6.47
C THR A 143 8.58 5.24 6.01
N ILE A 144 9.72 5.78 5.54
CA ILE A 144 10.89 4.98 5.11
C ILE A 144 11.39 4.10 6.26
N ILE A 145 11.49 4.64 7.48
CA ILE A 145 11.93 3.88 8.66
C ILE A 145 10.95 2.73 8.96
N CYS A 146 9.64 3.01 8.95
CA CYS A 146 8.60 1.99 9.13
C CYS A 146 8.71 0.89 8.06
N VAL A 147 8.76 1.27 6.77
CA VAL A 147 8.91 0.34 5.65
C VAL A 147 10.14 -0.55 5.81
N THR A 148 11.28 0.05 6.16
CA THR A 148 12.56 -0.67 6.30
C THR A 148 12.51 -1.67 7.44
N ARG A 149 11.88 -1.32 8.56
CA ARG A 149 11.68 -2.23 9.71
C ARG A 149 10.77 -3.39 9.34
N GLU A 150 9.64 -3.11 8.69
CA GLU A 150 8.70 -4.13 8.25
C GLU A 150 9.31 -5.09 7.23
N ARG A 151 10.08 -4.57 6.27
CA ARG A 151 10.72 -5.41 5.27
C ARG A 151 11.65 -6.43 5.91
N LYS A 152 12.43 -6.02 6.93
CA LYS A 152 13.28 -6.94 7.70
C LYS A 152 12.47 -8.01 8.42
N GLN A 153 11.38 -7.63 9.09
CA GLN A 153 10.51 -8.58 9.79
C GLN A 153 9.82 -9.55 8.84
N THR A 154 9.34 -9.05 7.69
CA THR A 154 8.66 -9.85 6.67
C THR A 154 9.60 -10.91 6.11
N ILE A 155 10.86 -10.56 5.82
CA ILE A 155 11.88 -11.52 5.34
C ILE A 155 12.10 -12.64 6.37
N ILE A 156 12.25 -12.29 7.65
CA ILE A 156 12.45 -13.29 8.72
C ILE A 156 11.24 -14.23 8.82
N LEU A 157 10.02 -13.69 8.74
CA LEU A 157 8.80 -14.49 8.84
C LEU A 157 8.63 -15.41 7.63
N ILE A 158 8.96 -14.94 6.42
CA ILE A 158 8.98 -15.78 5.22
C ILE A 158 10.00 -16.92 5.37
N GLU A 159 11.19 -16.62 5.90
CA GLU A 159 12.23 -17.63 6.11
C GLU A 159 11.79 -18.69 7.14
N GLN A 160 11.13 -18.28 8.22
CA GLN A 160 10.52 -19.19 9.19
C GLN A 160 9.42 -20.06 8.57
N TRP A 161 8.50 -19.44 7.83
CA TRP A 161 7.43 -20.17 7.14
C TRP A 161 7.98 -21.20 6.15
N LYS A 162 9.04 -20.83 5.41
CA LYS A 162 9.74 -21.70 4.47
C LYS A 162 10.37 -22.88 5.18
N GLN A 163 11.00 -22.68 6.35
CA GLN A 163 11.55 -23.77 7.14
C GLN A 163 10.46 -24.72 7.64
N GLU A 164 9.34 -24.21 8.14
CA GLU A 164 8.24 -25.03 8.66
C GLU A 164 7.55 -25.87 7.57
N HIS A 165 7.44 -25.36 6.35
CA HIS A 165 6.69 -26.02 5.27
C HIS A 165 7.57 -26.81 4.28
N LEU A 166 8.86 -26.48 4.15
CA LEU A 166 9.78 -27.20 3.27
C LEU A 166 10.70 -28.20 4.00
N ASN A 167 10.89 -28.11 5.33
CA ASN A 167 11.65 -29.12 6.09
C ASN A 167 10.77 -30.26 6.66
N ILE A 168 9.50 -30.37 6.27
CA ILE A 168 8.73 -31.60 6.45
C ILE A 168 8.80 -32.38 5.13
N GLN A 169 10.00 -32.89 4.82
CA GLN A 169 10.18 -34.00 3.89
C GLN A 169 11.45 -34.78 4.21
#